data_AF-A0A257PIU9-F1
#
_entry.id   AF-A0A257PIU9-F1
#
_cell.length_a   1.000
_cell.length_b   1.000
_cell.length_c   1.000
_cell.angle_alpha   90.00
_cell.angle_beta   90.00
_cell.angle_gamma   90.00
#
_symmetry.space_group_name_H-M   'P 1'
#
loop_
_entity.id
_entity.type
_entity.pdbx_description
1 polymer ?
#
loop_
_entity_poly.entity_id
_entity_poly.type
_entity_poly.pdbx_seq_one_letter_code
_entity_poly.pdbx_strand_id
1 'polypeptide(L)'
;FQPKQAERYRNRGEDGLHEKRWTKYRTILIAPENYIASKGNQGFDITLSLETIKHWLCPNDETRRQFKQARIDEAIEKKNVSGLKVEDLTMTEFRSAYFYHLQDFNSRKGTNFVSPPPRRAYWGDYWFQMKSIDLPAWAVFRHRAPSGDISIDFRDVDISKVSELEELLEPDMFMIASGKYFQHTSLRISVPPITSFASFDENQATVEAALSGAERLWSLYNTQKSACNVILAKGRKAKIQSPPYSSNPHQGLGT
;
A
#
# COMPACT_ATOMS: atom_id res chain seq x y z
N PHE A 1 -2.20 -16.97 5.20
CA PHE A 1 -3.24 -17.86 4.65
C PHE A 1 -4.53 -17.63 5.43
N GLN A 2 -5.70 -17.67 4.79
CA GLN A 2 -6.97 -17.53 5.51
C GLN A 2 -7.23 -18.80 6.35
N PRO A 3 -7.79 -18.72 7.56
CA PRO A 3 -8.10 -19.90 8.38
C PRO A 3 -8.98 -20.90 7.63
N LYS A 4 -8.76 -22.21 7.82
CA LYS A 4 -9.61 -23.30 7.26
C LYS A 4 -9.77 -23.33 5.74
N GLN A 5 -8.77 -22.87 4.99
CA GLN A 5 -8.88 -22.75 3.53
C GLN A 5 -9.06 -24.10 2.82
N ALA A 6 -8.35 -25.15 3.24
CA ALA A 6 -8.48 -26.49 2.67
C ALA A 6 -9.89 -27.07 2.89
N GLU A 7 -10.44 -26.90 4.09
CA GLU A 7 -11.78 -27.34 4.46
C GLU A 7 -12.85 -26.68 3.58
N ARG A 8 -12.75 -25.37 3.32
CA ARG A 8 -13.69 -24.67 2.43
C ARG A 8 -13.66 -25.21 1.01
N TYR A 9 -12.47 -25.47 0.46
CA TYR A 9 -12.37 -26.02 -0.89
C TYR A 9 -12.86 -27.47 -0.97
N ARG A 10 -12.67 -28.25 0.10
CA ARG A 10 -13.22 -29.59 0.21
C ARG A 10 -14.75 -29.56 0.25
N ASN A 11 -15.35 -28.75 1.12
CA ASN A 11 -16.81 -28.60 1.19
C ASN A 11 -17.39 -28.17 -0.14
N ARG A 12 -16.77 -27.18 -0.80
CA ARG A 12 -17.20 -26.78 -2.14
C ARG A 12 -17.15 -27.94 -3.14
N GLY A 13 -16.09 -28.74 -3.10
CA GLY A 13 -15.90 -29.95 -3.89
C GLY A 13 -17.00 -30.98 -3.68
N GLU A 14 -17.35 -31.24 -2.41
CA GLU A 14 -18.46 -32.13 -2.05
C GLU A 14 -19.81 -31.60 -2.54
N ASP A 15 -20.07 -30.29 -2.39
CA ASP A 15 -21.33 -29.68 -2.83
C ASP A 15 -21.57 -29.90 -4.32
N GLY A 16 -20.55 -29.72 -5.18
CA GLY A 16 -20.74 -29.96 -6.60
C GLY A 16 -20.74 -31.44 -7.01
N LEU A 17 -20.29 -32.37 -6.16
CA LEU A 17 -20.58 -33.80 -6.36
C LEU A 17 -22.07 -34.06 -6.09
N HIS A 18 -22.59 -33.55 -4.96
CA HIS A 18 -23.98 -33.69 -4.56
C HIS A 18 -24.94 -33.05 -5.58
N GLU A 19 -24.61 -31.86 -6.07
CA GLU A 19 -25.37 -31.13 -7.09
C GLU A 19 -25.09 -31.63 -8.52
N LYS A 20 -24.29 -32.69 -8.69
CA LYS A 20 -23.92 -33.28 -9.98
C LYS A 20 -23.30 -32.29 -10.98
N ARG A 21 -22.64 -31.24 -10.48
CA ARG A 21 -21.88 -30.28 -11.29
C ARG A 21 -20.54 -30.85 -11.78
N TRP A 22 -19.99 -31.83 -11.07
CA TRP A 22 -18.82 -32.60 -11.48
C TRP A 22 -18.89 -34.03 -10.95
N THR A 23 -18.08 -34.91 -11.53
CA THR A 23 -18.01 -36.34 -11.17
C THR A 23 -16.89 -36.67 -10.19
N LYS A 24 -15.83 -35.85 -10.14
CA LYS A 24 -14.69 -35.96 -9.23
C LYS A 24 -14.09 -34.58 -8.99
N TYR A 25 -13.44 -34.39 -7.84
CA TYR A 25 -12.65 -33.19 -7.56
C TYR A 25 -11.36 -33.53 -6.79
N ARG A 26 -10.40 -32.60 -6.85
CA ARG A 26 -9.16 -32.58 -6.06
C ARG A 26 -8.84 -31.14 -5.67
N THR A 27 -8.35 -30.96 -4.46
CA THR A 27 -7.86 -29.68 -3.95
C THR A 27 -6.35 -29.60 -4.12
N ILE A 28 -5.87 -28.51 -4.72
CA ILE A 28 -4.45 -28.31 -5.00
C ILE A 28 -3.98 -27.04 -4.30
N LEU A 29 -2.94 -27.17 -3.48
CA LEU A 29 -2.21 -26.05 -2.92
C LEU A 29 -1.08 -25.66 -3.88
N ILE A 30 -1.13 -24.43 -4.40
CA ILE A 30 -0.06 -23.84 -5.18
C ILE A 30 0.66 -22.78 -4.34
N ALA A 31 1.94 -22.98 -4.05
CA ALA A 31 2.73 -22.08 -3.23
C ALA A 31 4.24 -22.21 -3.57
N PRO A 32 5.09 -21.24 -3.19
CA PRO A 32 6.54 -21.41 -3.28
C PRO A 32 7.03 -22.67 -2.56
N GLU A 33 8.11 -23.26 -3.07
CA GLU A 33 8.70 -24.50 -2.55
C GLU A 33 9.06 -24.40 -1.07
N ASN A 34 9.65 -23.28 -0.65
CA ASN A 34 9.99 -23.01 0.75
C ASN A 34 8.77 -23.02 1.69
N TYR A 35 7.60 -22.64 1.18
CA TYR A 35 6.36 -22.62 1.93
C TYR A 35 5.80 -24.03 2.09
N ILE A 36 5.84 -24.82 1.01
CA ILE A 36 5.43 -26.23 1.05
C ILE A 36 6.36 -27.01 1.99
N ALA A 37 7.67 -26.78 1.91
CA ALA A 37 8.64 -27.42 2.81
C ALA A 37 8.41 -27.08 4.29
N SER A 38 8.05 -25.82 4.60
CA SER A 38 7.88 -25.37 5.99
C SER A 38 6.49 -25.62 6.58
N LYS A 39 5.44 -25.68 5.76
CA LYS A 39 4.04 -25.81 6.22
C LYS A 39 3.36 -27.09 5.78
N GLY A 40 4.00 -27.90 4.93
CA GLY A 40 3.41 -29.11 4.37
C GLY A 40 2.18 -28.82 3.50
N ASN A 41 1.32 -29.83 3.34
CA ASN A 41 0.16 -29.76 2.45
C ASN A 41 -1.05 -29.02 3.02
N GLN A 42 -1.05 -28.63 4.30
CA GLN A 42 -2.12 -27.87 4.96
C GLN A 42 -3.53 -28.46 4.75
N GLY A 43 -3.64 -29.79 4.57
CA GLY A 43 -4.92 -30.50 4.38
C GLY A 43 -5.43 -30.58 2.92
N PHE A 44 -4.68 -30.05 1.95
CA PHE A 44 -4.97 -30.21 0.52
C PHE A 44 -4.57 -31.60 0.00
N ASP A 45 -5.22 -32.06 -1.07
CA ASP A 45 -4.96 -33.38 -1.66
C ASP A 45 -3.62 -33.43 -2.42
N ILE A 46 -3.22 -32.30 -3.02
CA ILE A 46 -2.00 -32.16 -3.81
C ILE A 46 -1.31 -30.84 -3.47
N THR A 47 0.02 -30.84 -3.45
CA THR A 47 0.85 -29.64 -3.38
C THR A 47 1.66 -29.49 -4.65
N LEU A 48 1.71 -28.29 -5.21
CA LEU A 48 2.49 -27.98 -6.40
C LEU A 48 3.24 -26.68 -6.21
N SER A 49 4.56 -26.67 -6.47
CA SER A 49 5.35 -25.48 -6.27
C SER A 49 5.19 -24.49 -7.42
N LEU A 50 5.32 -23.18 -7.13
CA LEU A 50 5.34 -22.16 -8.18
C LEU A 50 6.56 -22.35 -9.09
N GLU A 51 7.66 -22.83 -8.53
CA GLU A 51 8.90 -23.18 -9.18
C GLU A 51 8.70 -24.34 -10.17
N THR A 52 7.90 -25.36 -9.81
CA THR A 52 7.51 -26.42 -10.75
C THR A 52 6.62 -25.87 -11.87
N ILE A 53 5.59 -25.07 -11.54
CA ILE A 53 4.68 -24.48 -12.54
C ILE A 53 5.45 -23.58 -13.52
N LYS A 54 6.47 -22.85 -13.04
CA LYS A 54 7.32 -21.98 -13.86
C LYS A 54 7.90 -22.70 -15.08
N HIS A 55 8.24 -23.98 -14.94
CA HIS A 55 8.81 -24.80 -16.02
C HIS A 55 7.76 -25.28 -17.03
N TRP A 56 6.47 -25.21 -16.70
CA TRP A 56 5.38 -25.67 -17.58
C TRP A 56 4.74 -24.55 -18.41
N LEU A 57 5.12 -23.29 -18.16
CA LEU A 57 4.49 -22.14 -18.82
C LEU A 57 5.05 -21.87 -20.21
N CYS A 58 4.13 -21.81 -21.18
CA CYS A 58 4.41 -21.38 -22.56
C CYS A 58 5.59 -22.10 -23.21
N PRO A 59 5.57 -23.45 -23.30
CA PRO A 59 6.71 -24.23 -23.80
C PRO A 59 7.10 -23.88 -25.24
N ASN A 60 6.15 -23.41 -26.06
CA ASN A 60 6.36 -23.13 -27.48
C ASN A 60 6.53 -21.63 -27.81
N ASP A 61 6.63 -20.76 -26.80
CA ASP A 61 6.75 -19.30 -26.98
C ASP A 61 7.77 -18.74 -25.99
N GLU A 62 9.00 -18.55 -26.47
CA GLU A 62 10.15 -18.10 -25.66
C GLU A 62 9.92 -16.73 -25.03
N THR A 63 9.45 -15.75 -25.79
CA THR A 63 9.24 -14.38 -25.30
C THR A 63 8.18 -14.34 -24.21
N ARG A 64 7.07 -15.05 -24.40
CA ARG A 64 5.99 -15.13 -23.41
C ARG A 64 6.37 -15.96 -22.20
N ARG A 65 7.17 -17.01 -22.38
CA ARG A 65 7.76 -17.80 -21.31
C ARG A 65 8.63 -16.93 -20.43
N GLN A 66 9.61 -16.22 -20.99
CA GLN A 66 10.52 -15.33 -20.24
C GLN A 66 9.75 -14.29 -19.42
N PHE A 67 8.75 -13.63 -20.02
CA PHE A 67 7.93 -12.64 -19.31
C PHE A 67 7.17 -13.27 -18.12
N LYS A 68 6.53 -14.42 -18.31
CA LYS A 68 5.78 -15.10 -17.24
C LYS A 68 6.69 -15.64 -16.15
N GLN A 69 7.85 -16.17 -16.52
CA GLN A 69 8.87 -16.65 -15.59
C GLN A 69 9.40 -15.50 -14.73
N ALA A 70 9.73 -14.36 -15.33
CA ALA A 70 10.17 -13.16 -14.59
C ALA A 70 9.10 -12.66 -13.60
N ARG A 71 7.81 -12.74 -13.95
CA ARG A 71 6.71 -12.38 -13.04
C ARG A 71 6.57 -13.35 -11.86
N ILE A 72 6.80 -14.65 -12.08
CA ILE A 72 6.83 -15.64 -11.00
C ILE A 72 8.04 -15.41 -10.09
N ASP A 73 9.20 -15.14 -10.67
CA ASP A 73 10.42 -14.83 -9.92
C ASP A 73 10.23 -13.58 -9.07
N GLU A 74 9.67 -12.51 -9.64
CA GLU A 74 9.34 -11.30 -8.89
C GLU A 74 8.33 -11.58 -7.76
N ALA A 75 7.38 -12.48 -7.96
CA ALA A 75 6.40 -12.84 -6.92
C ALA A 75 7.02 -13.70 -5.79
N ILE A 76 7.92 -14.64 -6.13
CA ILE A 76 8.68 -15.44 -5.17
C ILE A 76 9.61 -14.54 -4.38
N GLU A 77 10.38 -13.70 -5.08
CA GLU A 77 11.32 -12.75 -4.49
C GLU A 77 10.60 -11.74 -3.61
N LYS A 78 9.51 -11.15 -4.08
CA LYS A 78 8.71 -10.22 -3.28
C LYS A 78 8.18 -10.87 -2.01
N LYS A 79 7.80 -12.15 -2.05
CA LYS A 79 7.34 -12.88 -0.85
C LYS A 79 8.50 -13.21 0.10
N ASN A 80 9.67 -13.56 -0.44
CA ASN A 80 10.88 -13.83 0.33
C ASN A 80 11.38 -12.53 1.00
N VAL A 81 11.33 -11.40 0.29
CA VAL A 81 11.69 -10.06 0.76
C VAL A 81 10.64 -9.47 1.71
N SER A 82 9.35 -9.65 1.45
CA SER A 82 8.28 -9.09 2.29
C SER A 82 7.96 -9.93 3.53
N GLY A 83 8.54 -11.13 3.65
CA GLY A 83 8.20 -12.10 4.68
C GLY A 83 6.76 -12.60 4.61
N LEU A 84 6.43 -13.57 5.48
CA LEU A 84 5.04 -13.87 5.81
C LEU A 84 4.43 -12.62 6.48
N LYS A 85 3.24 -12.20 6.04
CA LYS A 85 2.43 -11.21 6.77
C LYS A 85 2.03 -11.80 8.12
N VAL A 86 2.88 -11.59 9.13
CA VAL A 86 2.58 -11.88 10.52
C VAL A 86 1.72 -10.73 11.03
N GLU A 87 0.52 -11.06 11.50
CA GLU A 87 -0.34 -10.07 12.17
C GLU A 87 0.39 -9.55 13.40
N ASP A 88 0.41 -8.23 13.54
CA ASP A 88 1.05 -7.55 14.66
C ASP A 88 -0.06 -6.90 15.49
N LEU A 89 -0.42 -7.55 16.60
CA LEU A 89 -1.49 -7.09 17.49
C LEU A 89 -1.14 -5.76 18.14
N THR A 90 0.11 -5.62 18.59
CA THR A 90 0.65 -4.38 19.18
C THR A 90 0.55 -3.21 18.19
N MET A 91 0.97 -3.41 16.93
CA MET A 91 0.82 -2.39 15.90
C MET A 91 -0.66 -2.11 15.58
N THR A 92 -1.52 -3.15 15.62
CA THR A 92 -2.96 -2.97 15.38
C THR A 92 -3.59 -2.08 16.46
N GLU A 93 -3.25 -2.31 17.73
CA GLU A 93 -3.68 -1.49 18.87
C GLU A 93 -3.13 -0.08 18.78
N PHE A 94 -1.84 0.08 18.50
CA PHE A 94 -1.21 1.39 18.35
C PHE A 94 -1.87 2.20 17.23
N ARG A 95 -2.16 1.59 16.08
CA ARG A 95 -2.85 2.26 14.96
C ARG A 95 -4.29 2.62 15.30
N SER A 96 -4.97 1.80 16.11
CA SER A 96 -6.30 2.11 16.63
C SER A 96 -6.27 3.35 17.52
N ALA A 97 -5.34 3.38 18.49
CA ALA A 97 -5.14 4.53 19.38
C ALA A 97 -4.77 5.80 18.59
N TYR A 98 -3.84 5.70 17.63
CA TYR A 98 -3.49 6.81 16.73
C TYR A 98 -4.71 7.36 15.98
N PHE A 99 -5.59 6.49 15.49
CA PHE A 99 -6.80 6.90 14.77
C PHE A 99 -7.79 7.67 15.66
N TYR A 100 -8.01 7.24 16.90
CA TYR A 100 -8.87 7.97 17.83
C TYR A 100 -8.24 9.26 18.31
N HIS A 101 -6.93 9.26 18.57
CA HIS A 101 -6.18 10.46 18.91
C HIS A 101 -6.21 11.50 17.79
N LEU A 102 -6.17 11.08 16.52
CA LEU A 102 -6.35 11.98 15.38
C LEU A 102 -7.72 12.65 15.34
N GLN A 103 -8.79 11.93 15.68
CA GLN A 103 -10.15 12.49 15.72
C GLN A 103 -10.30 13.53 16.84
N ASP A 104 -9.74 13.25 18.00
CA ASP A 104 -9.66 14.20 19.10
C ASP A 104 -8.82 15.43 18.72
N PHE A 105 -7.64 15.23 18.13
CA PHE A 105 -6.79 16.30 17.61
C PHE A 105 -7.54 17.21 16.63
N ASN A 106 -8.24 16.63 15.65
CA ASN A 106 -9.08 17.38 14.71
C ASN A 106 -10.12 18.24 15.43
N SER A 107 -10.78 17.68 16.44
CA SER A 107 -11.81 18.39 17.21
C SER A 107 -11.23 19.56 18.00
N ARG A 108 -10.04 19.39 18.60
CA ARG A 108 -9.35 20.43 19.37
C ARG A 108 -8.76 21.54 18.50
N LYS A 109 -8.21 21.18 17.34
CA LYS A 109 -7.46 22.11 16.47
C LYS A 109 -8.28 22.69 15.33
N GLY A 110 -9.48 22.17 15.09
CA GLY A 110 -10.31 22.56 13.95
C GLY A 110 -9.75 22.07 12.61
N THR A 111 -8.91 21.03 12.61
CA THR A 111 -8.42 20.37 11.40
C THR A 111 -9.39 19.28 10.94
N ASN A 112 -9.23 18.80 9.71
CA ASN A 112 -10.14 17.82 9.09
C ASN A 112 -9.40 16.63 8.48
N PHE A 113 -8.36 16.15 9.17
CA PHE A 113 -7.56 15.03 8.71
C PHE A 113 -8.37 13.71 8.78
N VAL A 114 -8.40 12.98 7.67
CA VAL A 114 -9.09 11.70 7.54
C VAL A 114 -8.07 10.59 7.33
N SER A 115 -8.06 9.62 8.23
CA SER A 115 -7.30 8.37 8.12
C SER A 115 -8.28 7.21 7.87
N PRO A 116 -7.87 6.13 7.18
CA PRO A 116 -8.67 4.92 7.11
C PRO A 116 -9.00 4.39 8.51
N PRO A 117 -10.19 3.79 8.72
CA PRO A 117 -10.54 3.20 10.00
C PRO A 117 -9.53 2.11 10.40
N PRO A 118 -9.37 1.85 11.70
CA PRO A 118 -8.45 0.84 12.20
C PRO A 118 -8.70 -0.51 11.53
N ARG A 119 -7.60 -1.15 11.13
CA ARG A 119 -7.60 -2.49 10.54
C ARG A 119 -6.40 -3.24 11.08
N ARG A 120 -6.44 -4.58 10.94
CA ARG A 120 -5.27 -5.42 11.24
C ARG A 120 -4.02 -4.87 10.56
N ALA A 121 -2.99 -4.71 11.38
CA ALA A 121 -1.68 -4.28 10.97
C ALA A 121 -0.74 -5.49 10.86
N TYR A 122 0.30 -5.30 10.07
CA TYR A 122 1.34 -6.30 9.87
C TYR A 122 2.68 -5.70 10.26
N TRP A 123 3.65 -6.57 10.56
CA TRP A 123 5.03 -6.14 10.79
C TRP A 123 5.52 -5.23 9.65
N GLY A 124 6.03 -4.05 9.99
CA GLY A 124 6.46 -3.03 9.01
C GLY A 124 5.41 -1.97 8.65
N ASP A 125 4.18 -2.03 9.16
CA ASP A 125 3.12 -1.02 8.93
C ASP A 125 3.36 0.28 9.77
N TYR A 126 4.57 0.83 9.73
CA TYR A 126 5.00 1.99 10.52
C TYR A 126 4.62 3.35 9.92
N TRP A 127 3.89 3.36 8.81
CA TRP A 127 3.50 4.59 8.11
C TRP A 127 2.02 4.90 8.35
N PHE A 128 1.74 6.12 8.79
CA PHE A 128 0.38 6.61 9.01
C PHE A 128 0.03 7.57 7.87
N GLN A 129 -1.12 7.34 7.24
CA GLN A 129 -1.56 8.12 6.08
C GLN A 129 -2.83 8.86 6.42
N MET A 130 -2.89 10.13 6.05
CA MET A 130 -4.07 10.97 6.27
C MET A 130 -4.35 11.78 5.00
N LYS A 131 -5.59 12.24 4.85
CA LYS A 131 -6.04 13.15 3.79
C LYS A 131 -6.77 14.33 4.41
N SER A 132 -6.93 15.41 3.65
CA SER A 132 -7.81 16.53 4.01
C SER A 132 -8.62 16.90 2.78
N ILE A 133 -9.86 17.34 2.97
CA ILE A 133 -10.71 17.85 1.88
C ILE A 133 -10.24 19.22 1.35
N ASP A 134 -9.44 19.95 2.14
CA ASP A 134 -8.92 21.24 1.72
C ASP A 134 -7.77 21.13 0.73
N LEU A 135 -7.08 19.98 0.74
CA LEU A 135 -6.00 19.65 -0.16
C LEU A 135 -6.53 19.00 -1.45
N PRO A 136 -5.74 19.03 -2.55
CA PRO A 136 -6.09 18.32 -3.76
C PRO A 136 -6.27 16.81 -3.49
N ALA A 137 -7.21 16.15 -4.17
CA ALA A 137 -7.50 14.73 -3.94
C ALA A 137 -6.30 13.76 -4.18
N TRP A 138 -5.27 14.25 -4.87
CA TRP A 138 -4.01 13.55 -5.14
C TRP A 138 -2.88 13.89 -4.15
N ALA A 139 -3.15 14.71 -3.12
CA ALA A 139 -2.26 14.94 -2.00
C ALA A 139 -2.56 13.96 -0.86
N VAL A 140 -1.51 13.52 -0.14
CA VAL A 140 -1.65 12.62 1.02
C VAL A 140 -0.62 13.00 2.08
N PHE A 141 -1.05 13.12 3.33
CA PHE A 141 -0.13 13.20 4.44
C PHE A 141 0.49 11.84 4.73
N ARG A 142 1.79 11.82 5.02
CA ARG A 142 2.50 10.63 5.51
C ARG A 142 3.33 10.97 6.73
N HIS A 143 3.05 10.29 7.82
CA HIS A 143 3.91 10.24 8.99
C HIS A 143 4.72 8.94 8.93
N ARG A 144 6.03 9.08 8.73
CA ARG A 144 7.01 7.98 8.72
C ARG A 144 7.62 7.89 10.11
N ALA A 145 6.87 7.27 11.02
CA ALA A 145 7.15 7.27 12.45
C ALA A 145 8.61 6.92 12.83
N PRO A 146 9.21 5.82 12.33
CA PRO A 146 10.59 5.48 12.68
C PRO A 146 11.63 6.46 12.14
N SER A 147 11.34 7.11 11.02
CA SER A 147 12.23 8.10 10.41
C SER A 147 12.11 9.49 11.03
N GLY A 148 11.05 9.74 11.83
CA GLY A 148 10.85 11.03 12.48
C GLY A 148 10.51 12.13 11.49
N ASP A 149 9.56 11.87 10.58
CA ASP A 149 9.12 12.90 9.65
C ASP A 149 7.63 12.80 9.32
N ILE A 150 7.04 13.95 9.04
CA ILE A 150 5.70 14.06 8.47
C ILE A 150 5.73 14.95 7.23
N SER A 151 4.90 14.62 6.25
CA SER A 151 4.91 15.31 4.95
C SER A 151 3.55 15.36 4.30
N ILE A 152 3.35 16.32 3.40
CA ILE A 152 2.32 16.29 2.36
C ILE A 152 2.98 15.81 1.07
N ASP A 153 2.58 14.62 0.59
CA ASP A 153 3.01 14.09 -0.70
C ASP A 153 2.05 14.54 -1.79
N PHE A 154 2.53 15.40 -2.68
CA PHE A 154 1.88 15.79 -3.93
C PHE A 154 2.24 14.78 -5.02
N ARG A 155 1.32 13.84 -5.27
CA ARG A 155 1.54 12.79 -6.28
C ARG A 155 1.78 13.41 -7.66
N ASP A 156 2.48 12.68 -8.54
CA ASP A 156 2.84 13.03 -9.92
C ASP A 156 3.16 14.52 -10.18
N VAL A 157 3.73 15.22 -9.19
CA VAL A 157 4.26 16.58 -9.31
C VAL A 157 5.78 16.47 -9.41
N ASP A 158 6.33 17.07 -10.46
CA ASP A 158 7.78 17.13 -10.69
C ASP A 158 8.40 18.25 -9.87
N ILE A 159 9.29 17.92 -8.94
CA ILE A 159 9.92 18.89 -8.03
C ILE A 159 10.64 20.01 -8.77
N SER A 160 11.26 19.70 -9.91
CA SER A 160 12.01 20.67 -10.72
C SER A 160 11.14 21.77 -11.32
N LYS A 161 9.82 21.59 -11.33
CA LYS A 161 8.84 22.51 -11.91
C LYS A 161 8.05 23.32 -10.87
N VAL A 162 8.38 23.13 -9.59
CA VAL A 162 7.65 23.73 -8.47
C VAL A 162 8.60 24.30 -7.42
N SER A 163 9.83 24.69 -7.82
CA SER A 163 10.82 25.26 -6.91
C SER A 163 10.33 26.54 -6.23
N GLU A 164 9.38 27.25 -6.82
CA GLU A 164 8.75 28.44 -6.22
C GLU A 164 7.99 28.13 -4.92
N LEU A 165 7.66 26.85 -4.65
CA LEU A 165 7.09 26.47 -3.35
C LEU A 165 8.09 26.65 -2.20
N GLU A 166 9.40 26.60 -2.46
CA GLU A 166 10.43 26.78 -1.42
C GLU A 166 10.35 28.16 -0.75
N GLU A 167 9.93 29.19 -1.50
CA GLU A 167 9.76 30.56 -0.97
C GLU A 167 8.60 30.68 0.03
N LEU A 168 7.67 29.71 0.02
CA LEU A 168 6.53 29.68 0.92
C LEU A 168 6.81 28.90 2.22
N LEU A 169 7.92 28.16 2.28
CA LEU A 169 8.22 27.25 3.37
C LEU A 169 8.68 27.97 4.64
N GLU A 170 8.25 27.42 5.78
CA GLU A 170 8.85 27.77 7.07
C GLU A 170 10.28 27.21 7.17
N PRO A 171 11.17 27.79 7.99
CA PRO A 171 12.60 27.45 7.99
C PRO A 171 12.96 25.97 8.26
N ASP A 172 12.08 25.22 8.94
CA ASP A 172 12.24 23.80 9.24
C ASP A 172 11.49 22.87 8.28
N MET A 173 10.86 23.44 7.26
CA MET A 173 10.20 22.72 6.18
C MET A 173 11.09 22.66 4.96
N PHE A 174 11.03 21.55 4.23
CA PHE A 174 11.82 21.38 3.01
C PHE A 174 11.09 20.51 1.98
N MET A 175 11.48 20.66 0.72
CA MET A 175 10.97 19.84 -0.36
C MET A 175 11.88 18.67 -0.68
N ILE A 176 11.30 17.54 -1.09
CA ILE A 176 12.05 16.39 -1.56
C ILE A 176 11.27 15.63 -2.64
N ALA A 177 11.99 15.12 -3.64
CA ALA A 177 11.42 14.17 -4.59
C ALA A 177 11.12 12.84 -3.89
N SER A 178 9.94 12.29 -4.08
CA SER A 178 9.52 11.04 -3.43
C SER A 178 8.78 10.09 -4.37
N GLY A 179 8.50 8.88 -3.88
CA GLY A 179 7.96 7.78 -4.69
C GLY A 179 9.06 6.93 -5.32
N LYS A 180 8.67 5.73 -5.79
CA LYS A 180 9.60 4.73 -6.36
C LYS A 180 10.44 5.28 -7.54
N TYR A 181 9.89 6.23 -8.28
CA TYR A 181 10.49 6.82 -9.47
C TYR A 181 10.75 8.31 -9.29
N PHE A 182 10.81 8.80 -8.04
CA PHE A 182 10.99 10.22 -7.71
C PHE A 182 9.96 11.13 -8.40
N GLN A 183 8.76 10.61 -8.61
CA GLN A 183 7.73 11.25 -9.41
C GLN A 183 6.76 12.09 -8.58
N HIS A 184 6.98 12.23 -7.27
CA HIS A 184 6.16 13.03 -6.38
C HIS A 184 7.01 14.15 -5.77
N THR A 185 6.37 15.26 -5.43
CA THR A 185 6.98 16.29 -4.59
C THR A 185 6.41 16.14 -3.19
N SER A 186 7.28 16.04 -2.18
CA SER A 186 6.86 16.03 -0.78
C SER A 186 7.32 17.31 -0.10
N LEU A 187 6.39 18.01 0.56
CA LEU A 187 6.74 19.02 1.57
C LEU A 187 6.86 18.31 2.91
N ARG A 188 8.00 18.43 3.58
CA ARG A 188 8.34 17.64 4.76
C ARG A 188 8.77 18.53 5.92
N ILE A 189 8.44 18.07 7.12
CA ILE A 189 8.93 18.59 8.39
C ILE A 189 9.45 17.41 9.24
N SER A 190 10.56 17.63 9.93
CA SER A 190 11.12 16.66 10.88
C SER A 190 10.34 16.69 12.20
N VAL A 191 10.07 15.53 12.77
CA VAL A 191 9.34 15.35 14.05
C VAL A 191 10.05 14.27 14.86
N PRO A 192 9.83 14.16 16.19
CA PRO A 192 10.51 13.13 16.96
C PRO A 192 10.14 11.72 16.45
N PRO A 193 11.09 10.79 16.32
CA PRO A 193 10.83 9.45 15.81
C PRO A 193 10.13 8.57 16.85
N ILE A 194 9.29 7.66 16.38
CA ILE A 194 8.71 6.56 17.15
C ILE A 194 9.41 5.28 16.71
N THR A 195 10.30 4.77 17.56
CA THR A 195 11.09 3.55 17.30
C THR A 195 10.52 2.31 18.00
N SER A 196 9.62 2.51 18.97
CA SER A 196 8.89 1.46 19.68
C SER A 196 7.39 1.74 19.60
N PHE A 197 6.60 0.70 19.33
CA PHE A 197 5.14 0.80 19.19
C PHE A 197 4.41 -0.01 20.27
N ALA A 198 5.12 -0.44 21.32
CA ALA A 198 4.58 -1.26 22.40
C ALA A 198 3.45 -0.57 23.18
N SER A 199 3.55 0.76 23.33
CA SER A 199 2.58 1.57 24.08
C SER A 199 2.29 2.86 23.33
N PHE A 200 1.01 3.15 23.11
CA PHE A 200 0.60 4.44 22.55
C PHE A 200 0.80 5.57 23.54
N ASP A 201 0.48 5.34 24.82
CA ASP A 201 0.54 6.36 25.87
C ASP A 201 1.97 6.90 26.05
N GLU A 202 2.98 6.02 25.99
CA GLU A 202 4.40 6.41 26.03
C GLU A 202 4.80 7.27 24.81
N ASN A 203 4.11 7.10 23.69
CA ASN A 203 4.39 7.80 22.44
C ASN A 203 3.39 8.94 22.16
N GLN A 204 2.44 9.20 23.06
CA GLN A 204 1.34 10.13 22.79
C GLN A 204 1.86 11.54 22.50
N ALA A 205 2.84 12.01 23.26
CA ALA A 205 3.48 13.32 23.03
C ALA A 205 4.19 13.39 21.66
N THR A 206 4.85 12.30 21.26
CA THR A 206 5.50 12.21 19.95
C THR A 206 4.49 12.20 18.81
N VAL A 207 3.37 11.49 19.00
CA VAL A 207 2.24 11.50 18.05
C VAL A 207 1.63 12.90 17.95
N GLU A 208 1.43 13.60 19.06
CA GLU A 208 0.93 14.98 19.09
C GLU A 208 1.88 15.94 18.35
N ALA A 209 3.20 15.79 18.53
CA ALA A 209 4.20 16.56 17.79
C ALA A 209 4.13 16.29 16.28
N ALA A 210 3.94 15.03 15.87
CA ALA A 210 3.75 14.68 14.48
C ALA A 210 2.47 15.29 13.90
N LEU A 211 1.34 15.22 14.60
CA LEU A 211 0.08 15.82 14.16
C LEU A 211 0.14 17.35 14.10
N SER A 212 0.85 17.98 15.03
CA SER A 212 1.14 19.42 14.99
C SER A 212 1.99 19.79 13.78
N GLY A 213 2.94 18.94 13.37
CA GLY A 213 3.65 19.09 12.09
C GLY A 213 2.71 18.98 10.88
N ALA A 214 1.72 18.08 10.91
CA ALA A 214 0.68 17.99 9.87
C ALA A 214 -0.15 19.28 9.79
N GLU A 215 -0.56 19.81 10.95
CA GLU A 215 -1.31 21.06 11.10
C GLU A 215 -0.55 22.24 10.49
N ARG A 216 0.76 22.37 10.75
CA ARG A 216 1.59 23.43 10.18
C ARG A 216 1.67 23.34 8.65
N LEU A 217 1.94 22.15 8.11
CA LEU A 217 1.94 21.92 6.66
C LEU A 217 0.57 22.22 6.01
N TRP A 218 -0.52 21.84 6.68
CA TRP A 218 -1.89 22.10 6.25
C TRP A 218 -2.21 23.61 6.27
N SER A 219 -1.83 24.30 7.35
CA SER A 219 -2.05 25.73 7.54
C SER A 219 -1.29 26.56 6.50
N LEU A 220 -0.03 26.21 6.23
CA LEU A 220 0.77 26.84 5.17
C LEU A 220 0.07 26.72 3.82
N TYR A 221 -0.35 25.50 3.44
CA TYR A 221 -1.05 25.28 2.18
C TYR A 221 -2.35 26.08 2.12
N ASN A 222 -3.15 26.09 3.20
CA ASN A 222 -4.44 26.78 3.19
C ASN A 222 -4.31 28.30 3.17
N THR A 223 -3.33 28.85 3.88
CA THR A 223 -3.04 30.29 3.88
C THR A 223 -2.59 30.75 2.50
N GLN A 224 -1.82 29.91 1.79
CA GLN A 224 -1.28 30.20 0.46
C GLN A 224 -1.98 29.44 -0.66
N LYS A 225 -3.24 29.02 -0.47
CA LYS A 225 -3.92 28.02 -1.31
C LYS A 225 -3.90 28.34 -2.80
N SER A 226 -4.15 29.59 -3.16
CA SER A 226 -4.13 30.05 -4.56
C SER A 226 -2.73 29.94 -5.16
N ALA A 227 -1.71 30.41 -4.46
CA ALA A 227 -0.32 30.34 -4.92
C ALA A 227 0.15 28.89 -5.04
N CYS A 228 -0.08 28.07 -4.00
CA CYS A 228 0.26 26.65 -4.01
C CYS A 228 -0.40 25.91 -5.18
N ASN A 229 -1.69 26.16 -5.44
CA ASN A 229 -2.40 25.50 -6.55
C ASN A 229 -1.86 25.89 -7.91
N VAL A 230 -1.54 27.17 -8.12
CA VAL A 230 -0.94 27.64 -9.38
C VAL A 230 0.41 26.96 -9.60
N ILE A 231 1.28 26.94 -8.58
CA ILE A 231 2.61 26.34 -8.70
C ILE A 231 2.50 24.82 -8.92
N LEU A 232 1.73 24.12 -8.08
CA LEU A 232 1.57 22.66 -8.18
C LEU A 232 0.99 22.21 -9.53
N ALA A 233 0.11 23.00 -10.14
CA ALA A 233 -0.46 22.70 -11.45
C ALA A 233 0.63 22.68 -12.56
N LYS A 234 1.67 23.51 -12.46
CA LYS A 234 2.80 23.53 -13.42
C LYS A 234 3.58 22.21 -13.44
N GLY A 235 3.76 21.62 -12.25
CA GLY A 235 4.52 20.38 -12.08
C GLY A 235 3.73 19.10 -12.28
N ARG A 236 2.39 19.16 -12.23
CA ARG A 236 1.52 17.98 -12.28
C ARG A 236 1.53 17.33 -13.66
N LYS A 237 1.98 16.08 -13.72
CA LYS A 237 1.88 15.25 -14.93
C LYS A 237 0.43 14.81 -15.09
N ALA A 238 -0.12 14.96 -16.30
CA ALA A 238 -1.42 14.39 -16.63
C ALA A 238 -1.37 12.87 -16.38
N LYS A 239 -2.45 12.33 -15.83
CA LYS A 239 -2.57 10.88 -15.65
C LYS A 239 -2.48 10.27 -17.05
N ILE A 240 -1.38 9.60 -17.37
CA ILE A 240 -1.29 8.81 -18.60
C ILE A 240 -2.43 7.81 -18.47
N GLN A 241 -3.50 7.98 -19.25
CA GLN A 241 -4.46 6.90 -19.43
C GLN A 241 -3.64 5.74 -19.96
N SER A 242 -3.47 4.71 -19.16
CA SER A 242 -3.08 3.42 -19.70
C SER A 242 -4.04 3.16 -20.86
N PRO A 243 -3.55 2.88 -22.08
CA PRO A 243 -4.45 2.62 -23.20
C PRO A 243 -5.46 1.57 -22.74
N PRO A 244 -6.75 1.74 -23.05
CA PRO A 244 -7.72 0.70 -22.76
C PRO A 244 -7.14 -0.60 -23.33
N TYR A 245 -7.01 -1.61 -22.49
CA TYR A 245 -6.67 -2.96 -22.94
C TYR A 245 -7.61 -3.23 -24.11
N SER A 246 -7.06 -3.30 -25.33
CA SER A 246 -7.86 -3.58 -26.51
C SER A 246 -8.50 -4.94 -26.26
N SER A 247 -9.83 -4.95 -26.26
CA SER A 247 -10.61 -6.17 -26.43
C SER A 247 -10.06 -6.87 -27.67
N ASN A 248 -9.42 -8.00 -27.45
CA ASN A 248 -8.80 -8.80 -28.49
C ASN A 248 -9.87 -9.16 -29.54
N PRO A 249 -9.67 -8.88 -30.83
CA PRO A 249 -10.65 -9.12 -31.88
C PRO A 249 -10.54 -10.56 -32.35
N HIS A 250 -11.15 -11.50 -31.62
CA HIS A 250 -11.47 -12.82 -32.14
C HIS A 250 -12.84 -13.29 -31.61
N GLN A 251 -13.88 -12.58 -32.04
CA GLN A 251 -15.18 -13.18 -32.30
C GLN A 251 -15.43 -13.04 -33.80
N GLY A 252 -15.41 -14.14 -34.52
CA GLY A 252 -15.70 -14.21 -35.95
C GLY A 252 -15.19 -15.51 -36.55
N LEU A 253 -16.11 -16.23 -37.21
CA LEU A 253 -16.04 -17.60 -37.76
C LEU A 253 -16.42 -18.66 -36.70
N GLY A 254 -17.67 -19.13 -36.58
CA GLY A 254 -18.77 -19.14 -37.54
C GLY A 254 -18.58 -20.27 -38.55
N THR A 255 -18.98 -21.49 -38.18
CA THR A 255 -20.01 -22.36 -38.79
C THR A 255 -19.80 -23.79 -38.31
#